data_AF-A0A1M6NLY6-F1
#
_entry.id   AF-A0A1M6NLY6-F1
#
_cell.length_a   1.000
_cell.length_b   1.000
_cell.length_c   1.000
_cell.angle_alpha   90.00
_cell.angle_beta   90.00
_cell.angle_gamma   90.00
#
_symmetry.space_group_name_H-M   'P 1'
#
loop_
_entity.id
_entity.type
_entity.pdbx_description
1 polymer ?
#
loop_
_entity_poly.entity_id
_entity_poly.type
_entity_poly.pdbx_seq_one_letter_code
_entity_poly.pdbx_strand_id
1 'polypeptide(L)'
;MTRFFFPFILFCSFCFGQDHGHLLRYSDFYKQDIETFRKFMSVEPAVSRSPLGIQQMVYELEDHNVGIEEHHTNDGRIGEIYVFQTTENPQHAFSRWKKHIDLMEKDNSLTFVKGIFEDSSRKIDNLGSQELMSLLGSGHSDGHVSYGMRFRKDDVFHSLFVIKGNLVFTVDEKNY
;
A
#
# COMPACT_ATOMS: atom_id res chain seq x y z
N MET A 1 -49.72 29.52 -14.14
CA MET A 1 -48.34 29.97 -13.83
C MET A 1 -47.63 28.84 -13.11
N THR A 2 -46.54 28.38 -13.70
CA THR A 2 -45.88 27.08 -13.53
C THR A 2 -45.09 27.00 -12.22
N ARG A 3 -45.26 25.90 -11.48
CA ARG A 3 -44.42 25.52 -10.33
C ARG A 3 -43.12 24.93 -10.86
N PHE A 4 -42.00 25.59 -10.63
CA PHE A 4 -40.67 25.02 -10.85
C PHE A 4 -40.34 24.07 -9.70
N PHE A 5 -40.42 22.77 -9.96
CA PHE A 5 -39.74 21.77 -9.15
C PHE A 5 -38.26 21.75 -9.56
N PHE A 6 -37.38 22.21 -8.68
CA PHE A 6 -35.94 21.95 -8.78
C PHE A 6 -35.69 20.59 -8.15
N PRO A 7 -35.34 19.53 -8.91
CA PRO A 7 -34.84 18.32 -8.28
C PRO A 7 -33.47 18.63 -7.68
N PHE A 8 -33.40 18.52 -6.36
CA PHE A 8 -32.15 18.48 -5.59
C PHE A 8 -31.39 17.24 -6.07
N ILE A 9 -30.44 17.42 -6.99
CA ILE A 9 -29.50 16.37 -7.37
C ILE A 9 -28.62 16.16 -6.14
N LEU A 10 -28.96 15.13 -5.35
CA LEU A 10 -28.03 14.50 -4.43
C LEU A 10 -26.81 14.07 -5.26
N PHE A 11 -25.77 14.89 -5.22
CA PHE A 11 -24.43 14.41 -5.48
C PHE A 11 -24.15 13.35 -4.41
N CYS A 12 -24.43 12.09 -4.75
CA CYS A 12 -23.81 10.97 -4.06
C CYS A 12 -22.30 11.19 -4.24
N SER A 13 -21.63 11.66 -3.19
CA SER A 13 -20.20 11.46 -3.03
C SER A 13 -20.00 9.96 -3.03
N PHE A 14 -19.75 9.40 -4.21
CA PHE A 14 -19.09 8.13 -4.31
C PHE A 14 -17.70 8.36 -3.74
N CYS A 15 -17.51 8.09 -2.45
CA CYS A 15 -16.19 7.81 -1.89
C CYS A 15 -15.72 6.51 -2.56
N PHE A 16 -15.20 6.63 -3.78
CA PHE A 16 -14.48 5.56 -4.44
C PHE A 16 -13.20 5.34 -3.63
N GLY A 17 -13.23 4.37 -2.72
CA GLY A 17 -12.00 3.81 -2.17
C GLY A 17 -11.10 3.39 -3.34
N GLN A 18 -9.82 3.74 -3.26
CA GLN A 18 -8.86 3.66 -4.35
C GLN A 18 -9.01 2.47 -5.28
N ASP A 19 -8.87 2.72 -6.58
CA ASP A 19 -8.63 1.65 -7.53
C ASP A 19 -7.17 1.16 -7.44
N HIS A 20 -6.97 -0.14 -7.62
CA HIS A 20 -5.68 -0.84 -7.55
C HIS A 20 -4.60 -0.20 -8.42
N GLY A 21 -5.01 0.42 -9.54
CA GLY A 21 -4.11 1.14 -10.44
C GLY A 21 -3.33 2.27 -9.77
N HIS A 22 -3.85 2.92 -8.71
CA HIS A 22 -3.11 3.98 -8.02
C HIS A 22 -1.94 3.44 -7.19
N LEU A 23 -2.13 2.32 -6.48
CA LEU A 23 -1.07 1.71 -5.66
C LEU A 23 0.11 1.25 -6.50
N LEU A 24 -0.16 0.56 -7.61
CA LEU A 24 0.91 0.12 -8.52
C LEU A 24 1.56 1.29 -9.27
N ARG A 25 0.82 2.35 -9.59
CA ARG A 25 1.39 3.53 -10.26
C ARG A 25 2.43 4.25 -9.41
N TYR A 26 2.33 4.20 -8.08
CA TYR A 26 3.41 4.71 -7.22
C TYR A 26 4.69 3.87 -7.36
N SER A 27 4.57 2.54 -7.49
CA SER A 27 5.73 1.66 -7.65
C SER A 27 6.56 1.94 -8.90
N ASP A 28 5.94 2.47 -9.97
CA ASP A 28 6.66 2.85 -11.19
C ASP A 28 7.71 3.94 -10.96
N PHE A 29 7.61 4.71 -9.87
CA PHE A 29 8.59 5.73 -9.50
C PHE A 29 9.75 5.21 -8.66
N TYR A 30 9.78 3.91 -8.32
CA TYR A 30 10.91 3.33 -7.62
C TYR A 30 12.20 3.53 -8.43
N LYS A 31 13.31 3.92 -7.77
CA LYS A 31 14.59 4.34 -8.37
C LYS A 31 14.54 5.57 -9.29
N GLN A 32 13.38 6.20 -9.47
CA GLN A 32 13.31 7.49 -10.15
C GLN A 32 13.72 8.63 -9.21
N ASP A 33 13.96 9.79 -9.82
CA ASP A 33 14.30 11.02 -9.12
C ASP A 33 13.11 11.51 -8.25
N ILE A 34 13.40 11.87 -7.01
CA ILE A 34 12.41 12.34 -6.02
C ILE A 34 11.64 13.57 -6.51
N GLU A 35 12.27 14.48 -7.25
CA GLU A 35 11.60 15.65 -7.81
C GLU A 35 10.62 15.28 -8.93
N THR A 36 10.84 14.15 -9.61
CA THR A 36 9.86 13.61 -10.57
C THR A 36 8.61 13.14 -9.86
N PHE A 37 8.76 12.46 -8.71
CA PHE A 37 7.63 12.07 -7.87
C PHE A 37 6.91 13.28 -7.28
N ARG A 38 7.64 14.28 -6.80
CA ARG A 38 7.07 15.53 -6.26
C ARG A 38 6.20 16.25 -7.30
N LYS A 39 6.67 16.35 -8.54
CA LYS A 39 5.89 16.93 -9.65
C LYS A 39 4.64 16.10 -9.95
N PHE A 40 4.75 14.76 -9.93
CA PHE A 40 3.63 13.87 -10.14
C PHE A 40 2.54 14.05 -9.07
N MET A 41 2.93 14.11 -7.80
CA MET A 41 1.98 14.25 -6.69
C MET A 41 1.24 15.59 -6.72
N SER A 42 1.90 16.66 -7.18
CA SER A 42 1.29 18.00 -7.29
C SER A 42 0.70 18.54 -5.97
N VAL A 43 1.15 18.01 -4.83
CA VAL A 43 0.81 18.46 -3.48
C VAL A 43 2.09 18.55 -2.65
N GLU A 44 2.12 19.45 -1.68
CA GLU A 44 3.32 19.68 -0.87
C GLU A 44 3.47 18.58 0.19
N PRO A 45 4.62 17.88 0.25
CA PRO A 45 4.86 16.86 1.27
C PRO A 45 5.35 17.45 2.59
N ALA A 46 5.15 16.73 3.68
CA ALA A 46 5.98 16.86 4.87
C ALA A 46 7.37 16.27 4.57
N VAL A 47 8.43 17.05 4.82
CA VAL A 47 9.81 16.64 4.54
C VAL A 47 10.60 16.54 5.84
N SER A 48 11.31 15.44 6.02
CA SER A 48 12.29 15.26 7.08
C SER A 48 13.63 14.77 6.48
N ARG A 49 14.71 14.94 7.25
CA ARG A 49 16.03 14.41 6.90
C ARG A 49 16.61 13.69 8.10
N SER A 50 17.12 12.49 7.87
CA SER A 50 17.83 11.73 8.89
C SER A 50 19.20 12.37 9.17
N PRO A 51 19.84 12.03 10.30
CA PRO A 51 21.23 12.45 10.58
C PRO A 51 22.24 12.00 9.52
N LEU A 52 21.91 10.97 8.74
CA LEU A 52 22.73 10.47 7.61
C LEU A 52 22.48 11.25 6.31
N GLY A 53 21.65 12.28 6.36
CA GLY A 53 21.31 13.11 5.19
C GLY A 53 20.26 12.50 4.27
N ILE A 54 19.70 11.33 4.61
CA ILE A 54 18.63 10.67 3.84
C ILE A 54 17.34 11.47 3.97
N GLN A 55 16.79 11.88 2.84
CA GLN A 55 15.53 12.61 2.79
C GLN A 55 14.34 11.66 2.82
N GLN A 56 13.35 12.00 3.64
CA GLN A 56 12.06 11.32 3.69
C GLN A 56 10.97 12.35 3.38
N MET A 57 10.02 11.97 2.52
CA MET A 57 8.86 12.79 2.20
C MET A 57 7.59 12.00 2.49
N VAL A 58 6.57 12.66 3.04
CA VAL A 58 5.25 12.09 3.27
C VAL A 58 4.20 13.02 2.67
N TYR A 59 3.41 12.48 1.76
CA TYR A 59 2.26 13.11 1.14
C TYR A 59 1.01 12.63 1.87
N GLU A 60 0.36 13.54 2.59
CA GLU A 60 -0.90 13.26 3.27
C GLU A 60 -2.06 13.52 2.32
N LEU A 61 -2.81 12.47 2.00
CA LEU A 61 -3.97 12.53 1.12
C LEU A 61 -5.23 12.12 1.92
N GLU A 62 -6.40 12.34 1.33
CA GLU A 62 -7.68 12.17 2.03
C GLU A 62 -7.87 10.76 2.62
N ASP A 63 -7.50 9.72 1.88
CA ASP A 63 -7.75 8.32 2.23
C ASP A 63 -6.49 7.47 2.45
N HIS A 64 -5.30 8.03 2.18
CA HIS A 64 -4.02 7.34 2.36
C HIS A 64 -2.87 8.35 2.45
N ASN A 65 -1.75 7.88 3.00
CA ASN A 65 -0.49 8.58 2.96
C ASN A 65 0.47 7.82 2.05
N VAL A 66 1.20 8.56 1.22
CA VAL A 66 2.30 8.00 0.44
C VAL A 66 3.57 8.60 1.00
N GLY A 67 4.54 7.78 1.38
CA GLY A 67 5.86 8.29 1.65
C GLY A 67 6.93 7.60 0.86
N ILE A 68 8.00 8.35 0.69
CA ILE A 68 9.18 7.96 -0.06
C ILE A 68 10.40 8.27 0.80
N GLU A 69 11.36 7.37 0.75
CA GLU A 69 12.69 7.56 1.32
C GLU A 69 13.70 7.59 0.19
N GLU A 70 14.64 8.52 0.27
CA GLU A 70 15.78 8.57 -0.62
C GLU A 70 16.66 7.34 -0.45
N HIS A 71 17.25 6.89 -1.55
CA HIS A 71 18.19 5.80 -1.55
C HIS A 71 19.38 6.10 -0.64
N HIS A 72 19.94 5.07 -0.02
CA HIS A 72 21.02 5.21 0.98
C HIS A 72 22.29 5.88 0.43
N THR A 73 22.45 5.91 -0.89
CA THR A 73 23.54 6.62 -1.57
C THR A 73 23.35 8.14 -1.61
N ASN A 74 22.17 8.65 -1.22
CA ASN A 74 21.82 10.07 -1.23
C ASN A 74 22.07 10.71 -2.62
N ASP A 75 21.54 10.08 -3.66
CA ASP A 75 21.70 10.48 -5.06
C ASP A 75 20.42 11.06 -5.67
N GLY A 76 19.46 11.49 -4.83
CA GLY A 76 18.18 12.06 -5.25
C GLY A 76 17.16 11.02 -5.73
N ARG A 77 17.47 9.72 -5.67
CA ARG A 77 16.57 8.66 -6.14
C ARG A 77 15.76 8.05 -5.02
N ILE A 78 14.57 7.57 -5.36
CA ILE A 78 13.70 6.85 -4.43
C ILE A 78 14.27 5.47 -4.14
N GLY A 79 14.62 5.21 -2.88
CA GLY A 79 15.10 3.93 -2.38
C GLY A 79 14.04 3.08 -1.68
N GLU A 80 12.96 3.71 -1.22
CA GLU A 80 11.80 3.04 -0.62
C GLU A 80 10.52 3.84 -0.90
N ILE A 81 9.43 3.12 -1.18
CA ILE A 81 8.08 3.68 -1.25
C ILE A 81 7.23 2.91 -0.25
N TYR A 82 6.43 3.62 0.53
CA TYR A 82 5.41 3.04 1.39
C TYR A 82 4.08 3.79 1.22
N VAL A 83 2.99 3.05 1.20
CA VAL A 83 1.64 3.59 1.12
C VAL A 83 0.83 3.02 2.27
N PHE A 84 0.30 3.91 3.10
CA PHE A 84 -0.50 3.58 4.28
C PHE A 84 -1.92 4.09 4.10
N GLN A 85 -2.92 3.22 4.11
CA GLN A 85 -4.31 3.69 4.10
C GLN A 85 -4.70 4.21 5.49
N THR A 86 -5.33 5.39 5.53
CA THR A 86 -5.64 6.11 6.79
C THR A 86 -7.08 5.92 7.27
N THR A 87 -7.98 5.44 6.39
CA THR A 87 -9.43 5.37 6.64
C THR A 87 -10.05 4.00 6.36
N GLU A 88 -9.29 2.91 6.51
CA GLU A 88 -9.88 1.59 6.33
C GLU A 88 -10.80 1.22 7.49
N ASN A 89 -12.02 0.78 7.15
CA ASN A 89 -12.82 -0.01 8.06
C ASN A 89 -12.12 -1.39 8.18
N PRO A 90 -11.61 -1.77 9.36
CA PRO A 90 -10.91 -3.04 9.55
C PRO A 90 -11.73 -4.27 9.10
N GLN A 91 -13.07 -4.14 9.08
CA GLN A 91 -13.98 -5.19 8.60
C GLN A 91 -13.82 -5.51 7.11
N HIS A 92 -13.21 -4.62 6.32
CA HIS A 92 -13.02 -4.79 4.88
C HIS A 92 -11.56 -4.99 4.45
N ALA A 93 -10.60 -4.84 5.36
CA ALA A 93 -9.17 -4.92 5.06
C ALA A 93 -8.81 -6.22 4.33
N PHE A 94 -9.31 -7.37 4.79
CA PHE A 94 -9.08 -8.66 4.11
C PHE A 94 -9.60 -8.68 2.69
N SER A 95 -10.83 -8.23 2.46
CA SER A 95 -11.44 -8.25 1.12
C SER A 95 -10.69 -7.34 0.13
N ARG A 96 -10.22 -6.18 0.59
CA ARG A 96 -9.45 -5.23 -0.22
C ARG A 96 -8.04 -5.74 -0.48
N TRP A 97 -7.37 -6.23 0.56
CA TRP A 97 -6.10 -6.91 0.46
C TRP A 97 -6.17 -8.05 -0.57
N LYS A 98 -7.15 -8.94 -0.44
CA LYS A 98 -7.31 -10.09 -1.33
C LYS A 98 -7.50 -9.67 -2.78
N LYS A 99 -8.31 -8.62 -3.03
CA LYS A 99 -8.51 -8.05 -4.37
C LYS A 99 -7.18 -7.62 -5.00
N HIS A 100 -6.30 -6.96 -4.25
CA HIS A 100 -5.00 -6.53 -4.76
C HIS A 100 -4.02 -7.70 -4.92
N ILE A 101 -3.97 -8.63 -3.98
CA ILE A 101 -3.17 -9.86 -4.09
C ILE A 101 -3.58 -10.67 -5.32
N ASP A 102 -4.87 -10.84 -5.57
CA ASP A 102 -5.37 -11.55 -6.76
C ASP A 102 -4.91 -10.92 -8.08
N LEU A 103 -4.67 -9.61 -8.09
CA LEU A 103 -4.15 -8.90 -9.26
C LEU A 103 -2.64 -9.06 -9.37
N MET A 104 -1.91 -8.96 -8.25
CA MET A 104 -0.46 -9.20 -8.21
C MET A 104 -0.09 -10.65 -8.57
N GLU A 105 -0.86 -11.64 -8.13
CA GLU A 105 -0.66 -13.06 -8.47
C GLU A 105 -0.91 -13.35 -9.96
N LYS A 106 -1.71 -12.52 -10.66
CA LYS A 106 -1.98 -12.64 -12.09
C LYS A 106 -0.99 -11.84 -12.96
N ASP A 107 -0.19 -10.97 -12.36
CA ASP A 107 0.83 -10.19 -13.07
C ASP A 107 2.07 -11.06 -13.29
N ASN A 108 2.32 -11.43 -14.54
CA ASN A 108 3.46 -12.28 -14.92
C ASN A 108 4.83 -11.62 -14.67
N SER A 109 4.89 -10.31 -14.42
CA SER A 109 6.13 -9.63 -14.02
C SER A 109 6.45 -9.79 -12.54
N LEU A 110 5.50 -10.26 -11.73
CA LEU A 110 5.66 -10.48 -10.30
C LEU A 110 5.81 -11.97 -10.01
N THR A 111 6.84 -12.32 -9.25
CA THR A 111 7.05 -13.66 -8.69
C THR A 111 6.72 -13.64 -7.20
N PHE A 112 5.81 -14.51 -6.76
CA PHE A 112 5.55 -14.70 -5.33
C PHE A 112 6.82 -15.12 -4.59
N VAL A 113 7.11 -14.48 -3.46
CA VAL A 113 8.26 -14.77 -2.61
C VAL A 113 7.81 -15.51 -1.36
N LYS A 114 6.93 -14.90 -0.57
CA LYS A 114 6.48 -15.43 0.71
C LYS A 114 5.23 -14.73 1.24
N GLY A 115 4.48 -15.46 2.04
CA GLY A 115 3.44 -14.96 2.92
C GLY A 115 3.99 -14.73 4.32
N ILE A 116 3.48 -13.70 4.98
CA ILE A 116 3.79 -13.34 6.36
C ILE A 116 2.47 -13.33 7.13
N PHE A 117 2.49 -13.85 8.34
CA PHE A 117 1.36 -13.88 9.25
C PHE A 117 1.84 -13.64 10.68
N GLU A 118 1.11 -12.80 11.42
CA GLU A 118 1.38 -12.47 12.79
C GLU A 118 0.07 -12.32 13.57
N ASP A 119 -0.04 -13.04 14.69
CA ASP A 119 -1.11 -12.89 15.67
C ASP A 119 -0.51 -12.63 17.07
N SER A 120 -1.33 -12.61 18.12
CA SER A 120 -0.88 -12.39 19.50
C SER A 120 0.04 -13.47 20.06
N SER A 121 0.12 -14.63 19.40
CA SER A 121 0.82 -15.83 19.86
C SER A 121 2.06 -16.19 19.04
N ARG A 122 2.09 -15.83 17.75
CA ARG A 122 3.14 -16.25 16.83
C ARG A 122 3.30 -15.31 15.64
N LYS A 123 4.52 -15.32 15.10
CA LYS A 123 4.90 -14.72 13.81
C LYS A 123 5.48 -15.79 12.90
N ILE A 124 5.03 -15.84 11.66
CA ILE A 124 5.47 -16.81 10.64
C ILE A 124 5.83 -16.03 9.37
N ASP A 125 7.10 -16.08 8.97
CA ASP A 125 7.68 -15.16 7.97
C ASP A 125 8.02 -15.81 6.62
N ASN A 126 7.65 -17.07 6.37
CA ASN A 126 7.96 -17.81 5.14
C ASN A 126 6.84 -18.78 4.73
N LEU A 127 5.60 -18.31 4.67
CA LEU A 127 4.45 -19.13 4.24
C LEU A 127 4.33 -19.20 2.72
N GLY A 128 3.88 -20.33 2.19
CA GLY A 128 3.33 -20.39 0.83
C GLY A 128 1.99 -19.63 0.73
N SER A 129 1.61 -19.20 -0.48
CA SER A 129 0.35 -18.46 -0.69
C SER A 129 -0.87 -19.25 -0.17
N GLN A 130 -0.94 -20.55 -0.46
CA GLN A 130 -2.02 -21.43 0.01
C GLN A 130 -2.03 -21.65 1.53
N GLU A 131 -0.85 -21.72 2.15
CA GLU A 131 -0.72 -21.87 3.61
C GLU A 131 -1.22 -20.62 4.33
N LEU A 132 -0.84 -19.43 3.83
CA LEU A 132 -1.35 -18.16 4.35
C LEU A 132 -2.87 -18.07 4.20
N MET A 133 -3.43 -18.42 3.04
CA MET A 133 -4.88 -18.40 2.83
C MET A 133 -5.62 -19.37 3.76
N SER A 134 -5.01 -20.52 4.06
CA SER A 134 -5.57 -21.51 4.99
C SER A 134 -5.62 -20.97 6.43
N LEU A 135 -4.57 -20.25 6.86
CA LEU A 135 -4.55 -19.57 8.17
C LEU A 135 -5.63 -18.49 8.26
N LEU A 136 -5.75 -17.66 7.22
CA LEU A 136 -6.74 -16.57 7.19
C LEU A 136 -8.19 -17.07 7.09
N GLY A 137 -8.42 -18.21 6.41
CA GLY A 137 -9.74 -18.83 6.29
C GLY A 137 -10.24 -19.52 7.58
N SER A 138 -9.36 -19.76 8.55
CA SER A 138 -9.68 -20.50 9.79
C SER A 138 -10.46 -19.70 10.85
N GLY A 139 -11.06 -18.57 10.48
CA GLY A 139 -11.96 -17.81 11.36
C GLY A 139 -11.25 -16.95 12.40
N HIS A 140 -10.09 -16.38 12.06
CA HIS A 140 -9.42 -15.41 12.92
C HIS A 140 -10.21 -14.09 12.97
N SER A 141 -11.12 -14.02 13.94
CA SER A 141 -11.97 -12.88 14.26
C SER A 141 -11.27 -11.81 15.11
N ASP A 142 -10.01 -12.03 15.48
CA ASP A 142 -9.25 -11.03 16.22
C ASP A 142 -8.73 -9.97 15.24
N GLY A 143 -9.25 -8.74 15.37
CA GLY A 143 -8.80 -7.55 14.61
C GLY A 143 -7.34 -7.14 14.88
N HIS A 144 -6.54 -8.02 15.46
CA HIS A 144 -5.13 -7.84 15.80
C HIS A 144 -4.18 -8.65 14.91
N VAL A 145 -4.69 -9.46 13.99
CA VAL A 145 -3.83 -10.20 13.05
C VAL A 145 -3.23 -9.24 12.04
N SER A 146 -1.92 -9.37 11.81
CA SER A 146 -1.23 -8.76 10.69
C SER A 146 -0.82 -9.84 9.70
N TYR A 147 -0.98 -9.58 8.41
CA TYR A 147 -0.66 -10.55 7.37
C TYR A 147 -0.30 -9.84 6.09
N GLY A 148 0.39 -10.52 5.19
CA GLY A 148 0.67 -9.97 3.87
C GLY A 148 1.40 -10.93 2.98
N MET A 149 1.58 -10.51 1.75
CA MET A 149 2.39 -11.23 0.77
C MET A 149 3.43 -10.31 0.18
N ARG A 150 4.57 -10.92 -0.15
CA ARG A 150 5.69 -10.29 -0.82
C ARG A 150 5.88 -10.94 -2.17
N PHE A 151 6.03 -10.08 -3.16
CA PHE A 151 6.34 -10.42 -4.54
C PHE A 151 7.65 -9.78 -4.93
N ARG A 152 8.27 -10.28 -5.98
CA ARG A 152 9.49 -9.74 -6.57
C ARG A 152 9.28 -9.47 -8.05
N LYS A 153 9.71 -8.30 -8.50
CA LYS A 153 9.87 -7.92 -9.90
C LYS A 153 11.30 -7.45 -10.06
N ASP A 154 12.07 -8.15 -10.91
CA ASP A 154 13.52 -7.98 -11.00
C ASP A 154 14.19 -8.12 -9.62
N ASP A 155 14.95 -7.11 -9.18
CA ASP A 155 15.60 -7.06 -7.86
C ASP A 155 14.78 -6.28 -6.80
N VAL A 156 13.54 -5.92 -7.12
CA VAL A 156 12.68 -5.07 -6.29
C VAL A 156 11.52 -5.87 -5.73
N PHE A 157 11.29 -5.73 -4.44
CA PHE A 157 10.18 -6.37 -3.78
C PHE A 157 8.98 -5.44 -3.68
N HIS A 158 7.81 -6.04 -3.87
CA HIS A 158 6.51 -5.39 -3.77
C HIS A 158 5.72 -6.15 -2.72
N SER A 159 5.41 -5.50 -1.60
CA SER A 159 4.73 -6.16 -0.49
C SER A 159 3.42 -5.49 -0.21
N LEU A 160 2.38 -6.28 0.07
CA LEU A 160 1.10 -5.76 0.51
C LEU A 160 0.68 -6.48 1.80
N PHE A 161 0.56 -5.70 2.85
CA PHE A 161 0.21 -6.13 4.19
C PHE A 161 -1.11 -5.54 4.65
N VAL A 162 -1.74 -6.21 5.59
CA VAL A 162 -2.71 -5.64 6.53
C VAL A 162 -2.02 -5.63 7.88
N ILE A 163 -1.87 -4.45 8.48
CA ILE A 163 -1.27 -4.25 9.80
C ILE A 163 -2.28 -3.50 10.66
N LYS A 164 -2.73 -4.13 11.75
CA LYS A 164 -3.78 -3.59 12.64
C LYS A 164 -5.03 -3.11 11.87
N GLY A 165 -5.43 -3.87 10.85
CA GLY A 165 -6.58 -3.55 10.02
C GLY A 165 -6.36 -2.49 8.94
N ASN A 166 -5.12 -2.02 8.72
CA ASN A 166 -4.79 -1.05 7.67
C ASN A 166 -3.94 -1.69 6.58
N LEU A 167 -4.28 -1.44 5.32
CA LEU A 167 -3.47 -1.79 4.17
C LEU A 167 -2.17 -0.97 4.14
N VAL A 168 -1.07 -1.70 3.98
CA VAL A 168 0.27 -1.16 3.84
C VAL A 168 0.93 -1.77 2.61
N PHE A 169 1.23 -0.94 1.61
CA PHE A 169 1.99 -1.34 0.43
C PHE A 169 3.42 -0.82 0.54
N THR A 170 4.42 -1.64 0.22
CA THR A 170 5.83 -1.22 0.20
C THR A 170 6.53 -1.66 -1.09
N VAL A 171 7.50 -0.84 -1.52
CA VAL A 171 8.41 -1.12 -2.63
C VAL A 171 9.83 -0.82 -2.19
N ASP A 172 10.68 -1.84 -2.16
CA ASP A 172 12.03 -1.77 -1.59
C ASP A 172 12.95 -2.90 -2.13
N GLU A 173 14.26 -2.79 -1.87
CA GLU A 173 15.26 -3.84 -2.16
C GLU A 173 15.58 -4.73 -0.95
N LYS A 174 15.02 -4.42 0.22
CA LYS A 174 15.40 -5.01 1.51
C LYS A 174 14.72 -6.36 1.69
N ASN A 175 15.44 -7.46 1.50
CA ASN A 175 14.88 -8.78 1.79
C ASN A 175 14.79 -9.04 3.31
N TYR A 176 13.68 -8.64 3.94
CA TYR A 176 13.34 -8.92 5.34
C TYR A 176 12.98 -10.39 5.58
#